data_AF-A0A4Q3CAT2-F1
#
_entry.id   AF-A0A4Q3CAT2-F1
#
_cell.length_a   1.000
_cell.length_b   1.000
_cell.length_c   1.000
_cell.angle_alpha   90.00
_cell.angle_beta   90.00
_cell.angle_gamma   90.00
#
_symmetry.space_group_name_H-M   'P 1'
#
loop_
_entity.id
_entity.type
_entity.pdbx_description
1 polymer ?
#
loop_
_entity_poly.entity_id
_entity_poly.type
_entity_poly.pdbx_seq_one_letter_code
_entity_poly.pdbx_strand_id
1 'polypeptide(L)' 'ALIGTLPLALREPLILRTIEGLSQAETAEVLGISQKAVETRLYRARMKLQENLRG' A
#
# COMPACT_ATOMS: atom_id res chain seq x y z
N ALA A 1 -5.10 -14.76 -2.03
CA ALA A 1 -5.67 -13.55 -1.41
C ALA A 1 -5.56 -12.37 -2.38
N LEU A 2 -6.59 -11.51 -2.50
CA LEU A 2 -6.65 -10.39 -3.46
C LEU A 2 -5.49 -9.37 -3.33
N ILE A 3 -4.88 -9.28 -2.15
CA ILE A 3 -3.69 -8.44 -1.93
C ILE A 3 -2.52 -8.85 -2.84
N GLY A 4 -2.38 -10.15 -3.14
CA GLY A 4 -1.30 -10.67 -3.99
C GLY A 4 -1.39 -10.24 -5.46
N THR A 5 -2.56 -9.78 -5.92
CA THR A 5 -2.76 -9.31 -7.30
C THR A 5 -2.41 -7.83 -7.49
N LEU A 6 -2.14 -7.10 -6.40
CA LEU A 6 -1.69 -5.71 -6.47
C LEU A 6 -0.27 -5.62 -7.07
N PRO A 7 0.01 -4.63 -7.92
CA PRO A 7 1.38 -4.28 -8.30
C PRO A 7 2.25 -4.06 -7.06
N LEU A 8 3.53 -4.43 -7.14
CA LEU A 8 4.45 -4.41 -6.00
C LEU A 8 4.46 -3.05 -5.29
N ALA A 9 4.57 -1.96 -6.07
CA ALA A 9 4.56 -0.59 -5.55
C ALA A 9 3.30 -0.18 -4.77
N LEU A 10 2.17 -0.88 -4.96
CA LEU A 10 0.94 -0.67 -4.17
C LEU A 10 0.84 -1.65 -3.01
N ARG A 11 1.39 -2.86 -3.18
CA ARG A 11 1.33 -3.94 -2.21
C ARG A 11 2.25 -3.70 -1.02
N GLU A 12 3.50 -3.31 -1.26
CA GLU A 12 4.51 -3.08 -0.22
C GLU A 12 4.05 -2.06 0.84
N PRO A 13 3.64 -0.82 0.48
CA PRO A 13 3.18 0.14 1.48
C PRO A 13 1.92 -0.32 2.20
N LEU A 14 1.05 -1.10 1.55
CA LEU A 14 -0.14 -1.65 2.18
C LEU A 14 0.24 -2.67 3.27
N ILE A 15 1.09 -3.63 2.96
CA ILE A 15 1.56 -4.64 3.92
C ILE A 15 2.24 -3.98 5.11
N LEU A 16 3.20 -3.08 4.87
CA LEU A 16 3.94 -2.39 5.93
C LEU A 16 3.02 -1.60 6.86
N ARG A 17 1.97 -0.96 6.32
CA ARG A 17 1.02 -0.17 7.12
C ARG A 17 -0.02 -0.99 7.85
N THR A 18 -0.54 -2.06 7.23
CA THR A 18 -1.72 -2.77 7.76
C THR A 18 -1.38 -4.07 8.47
N ILE A 19 -0.29 -4.72 8.09
CA ILE A 19 0.14 -6.00 8.67
C ILE A 19 1.27 -5.74 9.68
N GLU A 20 2.31 -5.04 9.24
CA GLU A 20 3.48 -4.77 10.09
C GLU A 20 3.28 -3.57 11.04
N GLY A 21 2.25 -2.75 10.80
CA GLY A 21 1.86 -1.66 11.70
C GLY A 21 2.76 -0.42 11.69
N LEU A 22 3.66 -0.30 10.71
CA LEU A 22 4.57 0.85 10.61
C LEU A 22 3.78 2.16 10.45
N SER A 23 4.34 3.28 10.90
CA SER A 23 3.87 4.61 10.54
C SER A 23 4.11 4.92 9.06
N GLN A 24 3.48 6.00 8.57
CA GLN A 24 3.70 6.47 7.20
C GLN A 24 5.14 6.98 6.98
N ALA A 25 5.77 7.50 8.03
CA ALA A 25 7.16 7.95 8.02
C ALA A 25 8.13 6.76 7.93
N GLU A 26 7.96 5.75 8.80
CA GLU A 26 8.79 4.53 8.77
C GLU A 26 8.60 3.77 7.45
N THR A 27 7.37 3.69 6.94
CA THR A 27 7.10 3.08 5.62
C THR A 27 7.82 3.83 4.49
N ALA A 28 7.88 5.16 4.56
CA ALA A 28 8.56 5.99 3.57
C ALA A 28 10.08 5.75 3.59
N GLU A 29 10.65 5.66 4.79
CA GLU A 29 12.07 5.34 5.00
C GLU A 29 12.42 3.94 4.48
N VAL A 30 11.65 2.92 4.86
CA VAL A 30 11.86 1.52 4.42
C VAL A 30 11.81 1.39 2.89
N LEU A 31 10.90 2.11 2.23
CA LEU A 31 10.71 2.03 0.78
C LEU A 31 11.57 3.02 -0.01
N GLY A 32 12.33 3.91 0.65
CA GLY A 32 13.13 4.93 -0.03
C GLY A 32 12.29 5.92 -0.86
N ILE A 33 11.10 6.27 -0.38
CA ILE A 33 10.17 7.20 -1.07
C ILE A 33 9.67 8.30 -0.13
N SER A 34 8.99 9.32 -0.66
CA SER A 34 8.36 10.34 0.18
C SER A 34 7.12 9.82 0.91
N GLN A 35 6.80 10.38 2.07
CA GLN A 35 5.54 10.10 2.78
C GLN A 35 4.31 10.37 1.90
N LYS A 36 4.38 11.36 0.99
CA LYS A 36 3.30 11.65 0.03
C LYS A 36 3.13 10.54 -1.02
N ALA A 37 4.24 9.92 -1.44
CA ALA A 37 4.20 8.75 -2.31
C ALA A 37 3.57 7.54 -1.59
N VAL A 38 3.86 7.33 -0.31
CA VAL A 38 3.21 6.29 0.52
C VAL A 38 1.69 6.52 0.55
N GLU A 39 1.24 7.73 0.87
CA GLU A 39 -0.20 8.08 0.89
C GLU A 39 -0.90 7.76 -0.43
N THR A 40 -0.30 8.20 -1.54
CA THR A 40 -0.84 8.01 -2.89
C THR A 40 -0.93 6.53 -3.25
N ARG A 41 0.11 5.74 -2.93
CA ARG A 41 0.15 4.30 -3.20
C ARG A 41 -0.88 3.55 -2.35
N LEU A 42 -1.05 3.90 -1.08
CA LEU A 42 -2.10 3.34 -0.22
C LEU A 42 -3.51 3.63 -0.73
N TYR A 43 -3.77 4.86 -1.16
CA TYR A 43 -5.06 5.22 -1.76
C TYR A 43 -5.35 4.36 -2.99
N ARG A 44 -4.41 4.27 -3.93
CA ARG A 44 -4.55 3.44 -5.15
C ARG A 44 -4.68 1.95 -4.84
N ALA A 45 -3.95 1.44 -3.85
CA ALA A 45 -4.06 0.05 -3.40
C ALA A 45 -5.49 -0.26 -2.92
N ARG A 46 -6.08 0.62 -2.09
CA ARG A 46 -7.45 0.48 -1.60
C ARG A 46 -8.48 0.53 -2.73
N MET A 47 -8.34 1.49 -3.65
CA MET A 47 -9.24 1.58 -4.81
C MET A 47 -9.24 0.30 -5.64
N LYS A 48 -8.06 -0.24 -5.95
CA LYS A 48 -7.94 -1.46 -6.75
C LYS A 48 -8.48 -2.70 -6.03
N LEU A 49 -8.32 -2.79 -4.71
CA LEU A 49 -8.95 -3.86 -3.92
C LEU A 49 -10.47 -3.73 -3.90
N GLN A 50 -11.02 -2.51 -3.79
CA GLN A 50 -12.47 -2.29 -3.86
C GLN A 50 -13.04 -2.66 -5.23
N GLU A 51 -12.35 -2.32 -6.32
CA GLU A 51 -12.74 -2.75 -7.68
C GLU A 51 -12.77 -4.27 -7.78
N ASN A 52 -11.73 -4.95 -7.29
CA ASN A 52 -11.64 -6.42 -7.32
C ASN A 52 -12.67 -7.13 -6.43
N LEU A 53 -13.25 -6.44 -5.43
CA LEU A 53 -14.30 -7.00 -4.55
C LEU A 53 -15.71 -6.78 -5.10
N ARG A 54 -15.86 -5.84 -6.04
CA ARG A 54 -17.15 -5.51 -6.67
C ARG A 54 -17.42 -6.30 -7.95
N GLY A 55 -16.41 -6.96 -8.50
CA GLY A 55 -16.51 -7.91 -9.62
C GLY A 55 -16.47 -9.35 -9.13
#